data_AF-A0A433GU68-F1
#
_entry.id   AF-A0A433GU68-F1
#
_cell.length_a   1.000
_cell.length_b   1.000
_cell.length_c   1.000
_cell.angle_alpha   90.00
_cell.angle_beta   90.00
_cell.angle_gamma   90.00
#
_symmetry.space_group_name_H-M   'P 1'
#
loop_
_entity.id
_entity.type
_entity.pdbx_description
1 polymer ?
#
loop_
_entity_poly.entity_id
_entity_poly.type
_entity_poly.pdbx_seq_one_letter_code
_entity_poly.pdbx_strand_id
1 'polypeptide(L)'
;MQTTPTPRIVKSRFSGRASRSEFWWVWLLLIVVPIVVGFVLVHLGANVFPSYGEWTYYTAPGEAATQRYEKGNEAFLIPARIILLGLLPLFGILIIALGVRRLHDANFSGLFYLLYLVPLGGLAVLIMEMLPGKPEGARFDAQQSSVQQYGQPPQASGPNVNQPMR
;
A
#
# COMPACT_ATOMS: atom_id res chain seq x y z
N MET A 1 -10.96 -47.47 28.66
CA MET A 1 -11.07 -47.00 27.26
C MET A 1 -10.81 -45.51 27.27
N GLN A 2 -9.67 -45.06 26.75
CA GLN A 2 -9.29 -43.65 26.68
C GLN A 2 -9.79 -43.08 25.35
N THR A 3 -10.61 -42.04 25.39
CA THR A 3 -11.10 -41.36 24.18
C THR A 3 -10.08 -40.31 23.76
N THR A 4 -9.50 -40.47 22.58
CA THR A 4 -8.57 -39.49 22.01
C THR A 4 -9.32 -38.19 21.69
N PRO A 5 -8.88 -37.02 22.20
CA PRO A 5 -9.53 -35.75 21.91
C PRO A 5 -9.29 -35.36 20.44
N THR A 6 -10.38 -35.17 19.70
CA THR A 6 -10.34 -34.71 18.31
C THR A 6 -9.74 -33.30 18.22
N PRO A 7 -8.74 -33.05 17.34
CA PRO A 7 -8.13 -31.73 17.22
C PRO A 7 -9.17 -30.71 16.73
N ARG A 8 -9.44 -29.70 17.58
CA ARG A 8 -10.33 -28.59 17.25
C ARG A 8 -9.58 -27.67 16.30
N ILE A 9 -9.86 -27.75 15.00
CA ILE A 9 -9.29 -26.80 14.03
C ILE A 9 -9.88 -25.42 14.33
N VAL A 10 -9.09 -24.59 15.02
CA VAL A 10 -9.36 -23.17 15.21
C VAL A 10 -9.13 -22.52 13.85
N LYS A 11 -10.20 -22.41 13.06
CA LYS A 11 -10.17 -21.61 11.83
C LYS A 11 -9.97 -20.14 12.26
N SER A 12 -8.90 -19.49 11.77
CA SER A 12 -8.73 -18.06 11.95
C SER A 12 -9.94 -17.37 11.36
N ARG A 13 -10.75 -16.74 12.23
CA ARG A 13 -11.84 -15.89 11.76
C ARG A 13 -11.18 -14.63 11.19
N PHE A 14 -11.09 -14.55 9.87
CA PHE A 14 -10.83 -13.29 9.17
C PHE A 14 -12.06 -12.40 9.36
N SER A 15 -12.20 -11.86 10.57
CA SER A 15 -13.17 -10.83 10.93
C SER A 15 -12.45 -9.51 10.81
N GLY A 16 -12.76 -8.73 9.77
CA GLY A 16 -12.23 -7.38 9.70
C GLY A 16 -12.40 -6.78 8.33
N ARG A 17 -13.49 -6.04 8.13
CA ARG A 17 -13.46 -4.93 7.18
C ARG A 17 -12.28 -4.04 7.59
N ALA A 18 -11.28 -3.87 6.73
CA ALA A 18 -10.10 -3.06 7.02
C ALA A 18 -10.55 -1.69 7.56
N SER A 19 -9.97 -1.26 8.69
CA SER A 19 -10.38 -0.01 9.32
C SER A 19 -10.04 1.16 8.39
N ARG A 20 -10.83 2.25 8.42
CA ARG A 20 -10.57 3.41 7.53
C ARG A 20 -9.16 3.97 7.71
N SER A 21 -8.63 3.89 8.93
CA SER A 21 -7.27 4.27 9.28
C SER A 21 -6.20 3.40 8.63
N GLU A 22 -6.43 2.09 8.51
CA GLU A 22 -5.50 1.19 7.79
C GLU A 22 -5.40 1.55 6.32
N PHE A 23 -6.53 1.90 5.68
CA PHE A 23 -6.53 2.38 4.30
C PHE A 23 -5.69 3.66 4.15
N TRP A 24 -5.95 4.68 4.96
CA TRP A 24 -5.26 5.98 4.85
C TRP A 24 -3.76 5.88 5.12
N TRP A 25 -3.34 5.11 6.13
CA TRP A 25 -1.91 4.94 6.38
C TRP A 25 -1.20 4.17 5.27
N VAL A 26 -1.84 3.14 4.70
CA VAL A 26 -1.28 2.42 3.54
C VAL A 26 -1.20 3.34 2.33
N TRP A 27 -2.25 4.12 2.05
CA TRP A 27 -2.27 5.07 0.94
C TRP A 27 -1.19 6.15 1.07
N LEU A 28 -1.02 6.72 2.27
CA LEU A 28 0.05 7.68 2.56
C LEU A 28 1.43 7.04 2.41
N LEU A 29 1.63 5.82 2.91
CA LEU A 29 2.91 5.12 2.78
C LEU A 29 3.27 4.91 1.31
N LEU A 30 2.30 4.51 0.48
CA LEU A 30 2.50 4.29 -0.96
C LEU A 30 2.93 5.56 -1.71
N ILE A 31 2.59 6.75 -1.21
CA ILE A 31 3.00 8.03 -1.81
C ILE A 31 4.31 8.54 -1.20
N VAL A 32 4.44 8.49 0.12
CA VAL A 32 5.59 9.08 0.83
C VAL A 32 6.86 8.29 0.58
N VAL A 33 6.80 6.95 0.59
CA VAL A 33 7.99 6.10 0.41
C VAL A 33 8.71 6.37 -0.91
N PRO A 34 8.08 6.36 -2.09
CA PRO A 34 8.79 6.63 -3.34
C PRO A 34 9.35 8.06 -3.41
N ILE A 35 8.69 9.05 -2.79
CA ILE A 35 9.20 10.43 -2.71
C ILE A 35 10.48 10.47 -1.87
N VAL A 36 10.44 9.87 -0.67
CA VAL A 36 11.60 9.81 0.24
C VAL A 36 12.75 9.05 -0.41
N VAL A 37 12.48 7.90 -1.03
CA VAL A 37 13.49 7.11 -1.75
C VAL A 37 14.11 7.93 -2.89
N GLY A 38 13.30 8.59 -3.71
CA GLY A 38 13.81 9.45 -4.79
C GLY A 38 14.68 10.59 -4.29
N PHE A 39 14.23 11.27 -3.21
CA PHE A 39 14.99 12.34 -2.57
C PHE A 39 16.34 11.84 -2.05
N VAL A 40 16.32 10.73 -1.30
CA VAL A 40 17.52 10.10 -0.75
C VAL A 40 18.49 9.69 -1.86
N LEU A 41 18.01 9.09 -2.95
CA LEU A 41 18.88 8.68 -4.07
C LEU A 41 19.62 9.86 -4.70
N VAL A 42 18.94 10.98 -4.92
CA VAL A 42 19.58 12.20 -5.47
C VAL A 42 20.64 12.75 -4.51
N HIS A 43 20.31 12.82 -3.22
CA HIS A 43 21.22 13.40 -2.22
C HIS A 43 22.40 12.48 -1.94
N LEU A 44 22.17 11.16 -1.91
CA LEU A 44 23.22 10.18 -1.76
C LEU A 44 24.19 10.24 -2.94
N GLY A 45 23.66 10.29 -4.17
CA GLY A 45 24.49 10.44 -5.35
C GLY A 45 25.36 11.71 -5.29
N ALA A 46 24.81 12.84 -4.84
CA ALA A 46 25.52 14.11 -4.86
C ALA A 46 26.60 14.21 -3.77
N ASN A 47 26.32 13.66 -2.58
CA ASN A 47 27.16 13.85 -1.40
C ASN A 47 28.12 12.68 -1.12
N VAL A 48 27.78 11.47 -1.55
CA VAL A 48 28.57 10.25 -1.24
C VAL A 48 29.32 9.73 -2.47
N PHE A 49 28.81 9.99 -3.68
CA PHE A 49 29.42 9.53 -4.93
C PHE A 49 29.77 10.68 -5.87
N PRO A 50 30.56 11.68 -5.43
CA PRO A 50 30.99 12.76 -6.31
C PRO A 50 31.83 12.17 -7.44
N SER A 51 31.40 12.42 -8.66
CA SER A 51 32.10 12.02 -9.86
C SER A 51 32.80 13.26 -10.43
N TYR A 52 34.02 13.07 -10.92
CA TYR A 52 34.82 14.14 -11.49
C TYR A 52 35.31 13.72 -12.86
N GLY A 53 35.27 14.65 -13.82
CA GLY A 53 35.91 14.50 -15.10
C GLY A 53 37.18 15.34 -15.14
N GLU A 54 38.07 14.99 -16.05
CA GLU A 54 39.32 15.70 -16.27
C GLU A 54 39.37 16.12 -17.75
N TRP A 55 39.68 17.39 -17.99
CA TRP A 55 40.02 17.90 -19.31
C TRP A 55 41.48 18.34 -19.30
N THR A 56 42.29 17.74 -20.17
CA THR A 56 43.69 18.12 -20.38
C THR A 56 43.76 19.11 -21.54
N TYR A 57 44.39 20.25 -21.32
CA TYR A 57 44.65 21.26 -22.34
C TYR A 57 46.12 21.68 -22.31
N TYR A 58 46.66 22.06 -23.46
CA TYR A 58 48.05 22.51 -23.58
C TYR A 58 48.12 24.02 -23.35
N THR A 59 48.98 24.46 -22.44
CA THR A 59 49.19 25.89 -22.12
C THR A 59 50.43 26.45 -22.81
N ALA A 60 51.42 25.60 -23.06
CA ALA A 60 52.65 25.91 -23.79
C ALA A 60 53.21 24.64 -24.47
N PRO A 61 54.15 24.76 -25.42
CA PRO A 61 54.82 23.60 -26.01
C PRO A 61 55.49 22.74 -24.92
N GLY A 62 55.03 21.50 -24.77
CA GLY A 62 55.52 20.58 -23.74
C GLY A 62 54.86 20.74 -22.35
N GLU A 63 53.94 21.69 -22.18
CA GLU A 63 53.22 21.91 -20.91
C GLU A 63 51.73 21.61 -21.08
N ALA A 64 51.28 20.55 -20.42
CA ALA A 64 49.88 20.18 -20.33
C ALA A 64 49.36 20.52 -18.92
N ALA A 65 48.26 21.25 -18.87
CA ALA A 65 47.50 21.50 -17.64
C ALA A 65 46.22 20.66 -17.66
N THR A 66 45.82 20.17 -16.49
CA THR A 66 44.57 19.43 -16.34
C THR A 66 43.59 20.19 -15.46
N GLN A 67 42.37 20.35 -15.95
CA GLN A 67 41.26 20.91 -15.18
C GLN A 67 40.30 19.80 -14.79
N ARG A 68 40.07 19.69 -13.48
CA ARG A 68 39.07 18.79 -12.91
C ARG A 68 37.75 19.53 -12.81
N TYR A 69 36.71 18.97 -13.41
CA TYR A 69 35.34 19.47 -13.27
C TYR A 69 34.47 18.43 -12.57
N GLU A 70 33.44 18.88 -11.87
CA GLU A 70 32.42 17.99 -11.32
C GLU A 70 31.62 17.40 -12.48
N LYS A 71 31.83 16.12 -12.74
CA LYS A 71 31.08 15.36 -13.74
C LYS A 71 29.89 14.79 -12.98
N GLY A 72 28.67 15.17 -13.35
CA GLY A 72 27.46 14.70 -12.68
C GLY A 72 27.50 13.19 -12.39
N ASN A 73 26.93 12.80 -11.25
CA ASN A 73 26.85 11.42 -10.72
C ASN A 73 25.93 10.49 -11.53
N GLU A 74 25.82 10.72 -12.83
CA GLU A 74 24.88 10.04 -13.72
C GLU A 74 25.14 8.53 -13.78
N ALA A 75 26.39 8.08 -13.62
CA ALA A 75 26.71 6.66 -13.55
C ALA A 75 25.99 5.93 -12.39
N PHE A 76 25.76 6.63 -11.27
CA PHE A 76 25.00 6.12 -10.12
C PHE A 76 23.50 6.38 -10.29
N LEU A 77 23.12 7.57 -10.75
CA LEU A 77 21.70 7.96 -10.84
C LEU A 77 20.95 7.30 -11.98
N ILE A 78 21.59 7.01 -13.12
CA ILE A 78 20.94 6.37 -14.27
C ILE A 78 20.34 5.00 -13.91
N PRO A 79 21.10 4.01 -13.40
CA PRO A 79 20.53 2.71 -13.05
C PRO A 79 19.47 2.83 -11.93
N ALA A 80 19.70 3.70 -10.94
CA ALA A 80 18.73 3.95 -9.87
C ALA A 80 17.41 4.52 -10.40
N ARG A 81 17.46 5.45 -11.35
CA ARG A 81 16.28 6.02 -12.03
C ARG A 81 15.57 4.98 -12.88
N ILE A 82 16.28 4.11 -13.59
CA ILE A 82 15.66 3.02 -14.38
C ILE A 82 14.86 2.09 -13.46
N ILE A 83 15.45 1.68 -12.33
CA ILE A 83 14.77 0.84 -11.34
C ILE A 83 13.55 1.58 -10.77
N LEU A 84 13.71 2.84 -10.37
CA LEU A 84 12.62 3.65 -9.83
C LEU A 84 11.48 3.81 -10.84
N LEU A 85 11.79 4.09 -12.11
CA LEU A 85 10.79 4.21 -13.19
C LEU A 85 10.09 2.88 -13.49
N GLY A 86 10.78 1.74 -13.30
CA GLY A 86 10.16 0.42 -13.40
C GLY A 86 9.21 0.12 -12.23
N LEU A 87 9.56 0.53 -11.01
CA LEU A 87 8.76 0.28 -9.81
C LEU A 87 7.58 1.24 -9.65
N LEU A 88 7.73 2.50 -10.07
CA LEU A 88 6.70 3.52 -9.96
C LEU A 88 5.33 3.11 -10.56
N PRO A 89 5.23 2.54 -11.78
CA PRO A 89 3.95 2.09 -12.32
C PRO A 89 3.37 0.90 -11.55
N LEU A 90 4.20 0.00 -11.00
CA LEU A 90 3.69 -1.08 -10.13
C LEU A 90 3.03 -0.49 -8.88
N PHE A 91 3.69 0.47 -8.22
CA PHE A 91 3.11 1.20 -7.09
C PHE A 91 1.86 1.98 -7.50
N GLY A 92 1.88 2.63 -8.67
CA GLY A 92 0.73 3.35 -9.22
C GLY A 92 -0.49 2.47 -9.43
N ILE A 93 -0.30 1.26 -9.98
CA ILE A 93 -1.39 0.29 -10.14
C ILE A 93 -1.98 -0.09 -8.77
N LEU A 94 -1.14 -0.28 -7.74
CA LEU A 94 -1.61 -0.56 -6.38
C LEU A 94 -2.44 0.60 -5.80
N ILE A 95 -2.00 1.84 -5.98
CA ILE A 95 -2.72 3.04 -5.53
C ILE A 95 -4.09 3.16 -6.23
N ILE A 96 -4.10 2.99 -7.55
CA ILE A 96 -5.33 3.04 -8.36
C ILE A 96 -6.28 1.92 -7.94
N ALA A 97 -5.78 0.68 -7.79
CA ALA A 97 -6.59 -0.46 -7.40
C ALA A 97 -7.22 -0.29 -6.01
N LEU A 98 -6.48 0.26 -5.04
CA LEU A 98 -6.99 0.56 -3.71
C LEU A 98 -8.04 1.68 -3.72
N GLY A 99 -7.80 2.76 -4.48
CA GLY A 99 -8.76 3.86 -4.62
C GLY A 99 -10.07 3.43 -5.27
N VAL A 100 -9.99 2.67 -6.38
CA VAL A 100 -11.17 2.09 -7.04
C VAL A 100 -11.95 1.16 -6.10
N ARG A 101 -11.26 0.31 -5.32
CA ARG A 101 -11.91 -0.54 -4.32
C ARG A 101 -12.66 0.31 -3.28
N ARG A 102 -12.04 1.37 -2.78
CA ARG A 102 -12.63 2.26 -1.78
C ARG A 102 -13.86 3.00 -2.32
N LEU A 103 -13.79 3.48 -3.56
CA LEU A 103 -14.93 4.08 -4.27
C LEU A 103 -16.09 3.09 -4.40
N HIS A 104 -15.81 1.85 -4.79
CA HIS A 104 -16.81 0.77 -4.86
C HIS A 104 -17.42 0.46 -3.48
N ASP A 105 -16.61 0.40 -2.42
CA ASP A 105 -17.07 0.21 -1.04
C ASP A 105 -17.97 1.37 -0.56
N ALA A 106 -17.79 2.57 -1.12
CA ALA A 106 -18.63 3.75 -0.87
C ALA A 106 -19.86 3.84 -1.78
N ASN A 107 -20.13 2.81 -2.60
CA ASN A 107 -21.22 2.74 -3.58
C ASN A 107 -21.10 3.79 -4.71
N PHE A 108 -19.87 4.19 -5.05
CA PHE A 108 -19.55 4.97 -6.24
C PHE A 108 -18.93 4.07 -7.32
N SER A 109 -19.08 4.46 -8.59
CA SER A 109 -18.42 3.76 -9.70
C SER A 109 -16.90 3.99 -9.68
N GLY A 110 -16.10 2.96 -9.98
CA GLY A 110 -14.64 3.08 -10.11
C GLY A 110 -14.20 4.08 -11.18
N LEU A 111 -15.09 4.39 -12.14
CA LEU A 111 -14.86 5.43 -13.15
C LEU A 111 -14.70 6.83 -12.54
N PHE A 112 -15.23 7.08 -11.33
CA PHE A 112 -14.99 8.36 -10.65
C PHE A 112 -13.51 8.56 -10.30
N TYR A 113 -12.70 7.51 -10.26
CA TYR A 113 -11.25 7.64 -10.12
C TYR A 113 -10.61 8.39 -11.30
N LEU A 114 -11.24 8.38 -12.49
CA LEU A 114 -10.79 9.15 -13.66
C LEU A 114 -10.91 10.67 -13.46
N LEU A 115 -11.66 11.16 -12.45
CA LEU A 115 -11.65 12.59 -12.12
C LEU A 115 -10.25 13.06 -11.73
N TYR A 116 -9.33 12.18 -11.36
CA TYR A 116 -7.93 12.55 -11.12
C TYR A 116 -7.24 13.16 -12.37
N LEU A 117 -7.74 12.88 -13.59
CA LEU A 117 -7.25 13.52 -14.84
C LEU A 117 -7.75 14.97 -15.00
N VAL A 118 -8.84 15.35 -14.34
CA VAL A 118 -9.40 16.69 -14.41
C VAL A 118 -8.72 17.56 -13.36
N PRO A 119 -8.27 18.79 -13.69
CA PRO A 119 -7.77 19.72 -12.67
C PRO A 119 -8.81 19.91 -11.56
N LEU A 120 -8.37 19.81 -10.29
CA LEU A 120 -9.19 19.78 -9.07
C LEU A 120 -10.05 18.52 -8.84
N GLY A 121 -10.17 17.61 -9.81
CA GLY A 121 -10.95 16.38 -9.64
C GLY A 121 -10.32 15.39 -8.64
N GLY A 122 -9.00 15.45 -8.43
CA GLY A 122 -8.33 14.71 -7.37
C GLY A 122 -8.83 15.07 -5.95
N LEU A 123 -9.21 16.32 -5.71
CA LEU A 123 -9.81 16.74 -4.44
C LEU A 123 -11.21 16.12 -4.26
N ALA A 124 -12.00 16.06 -5.34
CA ALA A 124 -13.31 15.41 -5.33
C ALA A 124 -13.18 13.91 -5.03
N VAL A 125 -12.20 13.22 -5.61
CA VAL A 125 -11.92 11.80 -5.32
C VAL A 125 -11.48 11.60 -3.87
N LEU A 126 -10.59 12.46 -3.34
CA LEU A 126 -10.19 12.41 -1.93
C LEU A 126 -11.38 12.56 -0.98
N ILE A 127 -12.29 13.50 -1.27
CA ILE A 127 -13.53 13.67 -0.49
C ILE A 127 -14.38 12.39 -0.59
N MET A 128 -14.58 11.85 -1.79
CA MET A 128 -15.34 10.60 -2.00
C MET A 128 -14.72 9.41 -1.25
N GLU A 129 -13.38 9.31 -1.17
CA GLU A 129 -12.68 8.25 -0.42
C GLU A 129 -12.80 8.42 1.11
N MET A 130 -12.93 9.67 1.59
CA MET A 130 -13.19 10.00 3.00
C MET A 130 -14.62 9.68 3.43
N LEU A 131 -15.58 9.62 2.51
CA LEU A 131 -16.98 9.34 2.85
C LEU A 131 -17.16 7.96 3.52
N PRO A 132 -18.06 7.85 4.51
CA PRO A 132 -18.44 6.55 5.08
C PRO A 132 -19.08 5.66 4.01
N GLY A 133 -18.71 4.38 3.98
CA GLY A 133 -19.42 3.40 3.15
C GLY A 133 -20.89 3.30 3.59
N LYS A 134 -21.81 3.25 2.62
CA LYS A 134 -23.25 3.19 2.91
C LYS A 134 -23.62 1.92 3.70
N PRO A 135 -24.58 1.98 4.63
CA PRO A 135 -25.02 0.84 5.45
C PRO A 135 -25.66 -0.30 4.64
N GLU A 136 -25.92 -0.09 3.35
CA GLU A 136 -26.43 -1.09 2.41
C GLU A 136 -25.54 -2.34 2.29
N GLY A 137 -24.23 -2.23 2.54
CA GLY A 137 -23.35 -3.40 2.62
C GLY A 137 -23.45 -4.16 3.95
N ALA A 138 -23.85 -3.49 5.04
CA ALA A 138 -23.99 -4.12 6.36
C ALA A 138 -25.19 -5.08 6.46
N ARG A 139 -26.24 -4.86 5.65
CA ARG A 139 -27.41 -5.76 5.59
C ARG A 139 -27.06 -7.13 5.00
N PHE A 140 -26.14 -7.18 4.03
CA PHE A 140 -25.69 -8.43 3.41
C PHE A 140 -24.75 -9.20 4.33
N ASP A 141 -23.87 -8.52 5.08
CA ASP A 141 -23.09 -9.13 6.17
C ASP A 141 -24.01 -9.72 7.25
N ALA A 142 -25.04 -8.98 7.67
CA ALA A 142 -26.02 -9.44 8.67
C ALA A 142 -26.80 -10.68 8.17
N GLN A 143 -27.24 -10.68 6.91
CA GLN A 143 -27.87 -11.84 6.28
C GLN A 143 -26.91 -13.05 6.22
N GLN A 144 -25.63 -12.85 5.90
CA GLN A 144 -24.65 -13.93 5.84
C GLN A 144 -24.41 -14.58 7.21
N SER A 145 -24.35 -13.78 8.29
CA SER A 145 -24.34 -14.31 9.66
C SER A 145 -25.61 -15.08 10.03
N SER A 146 -26.80 -14.62 9.61
CA SER A 146 -28.05 -15.38 9.85
C SER A 146 -28.09 -16.71 9.10
N VAL A 147 -27.58 -16.78 7.87
CA VAL A 147 -27.53 -18.03 7.08
C VAL A 147 -26.49 -19.01 7.64
N GLN A 148 -25.34 -18.52 8.13
CA GLN A 148 -24.38 -19.37 8.85
C GLN A 148 -24.95 -19.92 10.16
N GLN A 149 -25.84 -19.18 10.82
CA GLN A 149 -26.53 -19.62 12.03
C GLN A 149 -27.57 -20.73 11.76
N TYR A 150 -28.18 -20.76 10.57
CA TYR A 150 -29.04 -21.87 10.12
C TYR A 150 -28.29 -23.16 9.79
N GLY A 151 -26.98 -23.08 9.51
CA GLY A 151 -26.12 -24.24 9.22
C GLY A 151 -25.49 -24.90 10.46
N GLN A 152 -25.73 -24.35 11.66
CA GLN A 152 -25.30 -24.97 12.91
C GLN A 152 -26.43 -25.88 13.41
N PRO A 153 -26.20 -27.21 13.57
CA PRO A 153 -27.19 -28.04 14.23
C PRO A 153 -27.45 -27.48 15.64
N PRO A 154 -28.69 -27.54 16.16
CA PRO A 154 -29.00 -27.06 17.49
C PRO A 154 -28.01 -27.69 18.46
N GLN A 155 -27.18 -26.86 19.12
CA GLN A 155 -26.42 -27.34 20.26
C GLN A 155 -27.44 -27.74 21.31
N ALA A 156 -27.70 -29.04 21.43
CA ALA A 156 -28.48 -29.58 22.52
C ALA A 156 -27.88 -29.00 23.80
N SER A 157 -28.71 -28.27 24.55
CA SER A 157 -28.36 -27.74 25.85
C SER A 157 -27.95 -28.91 26.74
N GLY A 158 -26.64 -29.16 26.80
CA GLY A 158 -26.06 -30.17 27.66
C GLY A 158 -26.39 -29.85 29.11
N PRO A 159 -26.52 -30.87 29.98
CA PRO A 159 -26.86 -30.67 31.39
C PRO A 159 -25.91 -29.63 32.01
N ASN A 160 -26.49 -28.63 32.68
CA ASN A 160 -25.72 -27.57 33.32
C ASN A 160 -24.91 -28.18 34.47
N VAL A 161 -23.63 -28.46 34.22
CA VAL A 161 -22.70 -29.10 35.17
C VAL A 161 -22.40 -28.19 36.38
N ASN A 162 -22.88 -26.94 36.39
CA ASN A 162 -22.70 -26.00 37.48
C ASN A 162 -23.91 -25.92 38.43
N GLN A 163 -24.84 -26.87 38.37
CA GLN A 163 -25.88 -26.99 39.40
C GLN A 163 -25.30 -27.74 40.61
N PRO A 164 -25.15 -27.09 41.78
CA PRO A 164 -24.77 -27.82 42.99
C PRO A 164 -25.87 -28.83 43.31
N MET A 165 -25.49 -30.10 43.44
CA MET A 165 -26.39 -31.17 43.89
C MET A 165 -26.93 -30.79 45.28
N ARG A 166 -28.23 -30.57 45.37
CA ARG A 166 -28.97 -30.53 46.64
C ARG A 166 -29.54 -31.90 46.94
#